data_AF-A0AA91GQT4-F1
#
_entry.id   AF-A0AA91GQT4-F1
#
_cell.length_a   1.000
_cell.length_b   1.000
_cell.length_c   1.000
_cell.angle_alpha   90.00
_cell.angle_beta   90.00
_cell.angle_gamma   90.00
#
_symmetry.space_group_name_H-M   'P 1'
#
loop_
_entity.id
_entity.type
_entity.pdbx_description
1 polymer ?
#
loop_
_entity_poly.entity_id
_entity_poly.type
_entity_poly.pdbx_seq_one_letter_code
_entity_poly.pdbx_strand_id
1 'polypeptide(L)' 'MLRVRLSEKEFEALREYAESTDRQISEVIRDYIKRLPTSRLDEDAHSPTHSSHG' A
#
# COMPACT_ATOMS: atom_id res chain seq x y z
N MET A 1 5.14 10.25 -4.82
CA MET A 1 3.75 10.74 -4.79
C MET A 1 2.84 9.58 -5.18
N LEU A 2 2.04 9.03 -4.26
CA LEU A 2 1.10 7.95 -4.55
C LEU A 2 -0.21 8.55 -5.09
N ARG A 3 -0.67 8.11 -6.26
CA ARG A 3 -1.97 8.48 -6.81
C ARG A 3 -2.87 7.26 -6.81
N VAL A 4 -4.01 7.35 -6.14
CA VAL A 4 -4.99 6.26 -6.05
C VAL A 4 -6.28 6.72 -6.70
N ARG A 5 -6.91 5.84 -7.49
CA ARG A 5 -8.25 6.08 -8.02
C ARG A 5 -9.25 5.47 -7.06
N LEU A 6 -10.12 6.31 -6.52
CA LEU A 6 -11.22 5.92 -5.65
C LEU A 6 -12.51 6.39 -6.31
N SER A 7 -13.56 5.61 -6.15
CA SER A 7 -14.92 6.11 -6.35
C SER A 7 -15.27 7.14 -5.28
N GLU A 8 -16.29 7.95 -5.54
CA GLU A 8 -16.78 8.96 -4.59
C GLU A 8 -17.19 8.33 -3.25
N LYS A 9 -17.89 7.18 -3.31
CA LYS A 9 -18.31 6.42 -2.12
C LYS A 9 -17.12 5.93 -1.28
N GLU A 10 -16.07 5.45 -1.92
CA GLU A 10 -14.86 4.99 -1.21
C GLU A 10 -14.10 6.16 -0.59
N PHE A 11 -14.04 7.30 -1.28
CA PHE A 11 -13.42 8.51 -0.75
C PHE A 11 -14.18 9.04 0.47
N GLU A 12 -15.51 9.09 0.40
CA GLU A 12 -16.34 9.57 1.51
C GLU A 12 -16.17 8.68 2.75
N ALA A 13 -16.22 7.36 2.58
CA ALA A 13 -15.99 6.42 3.68
C ALA A 13 -14.60 6.60 4.33
N LEU A 14 -13.56 6.84 3.51
CA LEU A 14 -12.20 7.09 3.99
C LEU A 14 -12.09 8.43 4.73
N ARG A 15 -12.80 9.45 4.24
CA ARG A 15 -12.86 10.78 4.83
C ARG A 15 -13.58 10.75 6.18
N GLU A 16 -14.78 10.18 6.25
CA GLU A 16 -15.56 10.04 7.49
C GLU A 16 -14.77 9.28 8.57
N TYR A 17 -14.06 8.22 8.17
CA TYR A 17 -13.19 7.49 9.10
C TYR A 17 -12.03 8.33 9.62
N ALA A 18 -11.39 9.11 8.74
CA ALA A 18 -10.30 10.01 9.12
C ALA A 18 -10.79 11.12 10.08
N GLU A 19 -11.92 11.76 9.77
CA GLU A 19 -12.54 12.79 10.60
C GLU A 19 -12.99 12.25 11.96
N SER A 20 -13.63 11.08 12.01
CA SER A 20 -14.08 10.47 13.27
C SER A 20 -12.94 10.01 14.18
N THR A 21 -11.75 9.79 13.64
CA THR A 21 -10.56 9.37 14.40
C THR A 21 -9.54 10.49 14.62
N ASP A 22 -9.87 11.73 14.25
CA ASP A 22 -8.99 12.92 14.30
C ASP A 22 -7.63 12.66 13.63
N ARG A 23 -7.67 11.99 12.47
CA ARG A 23 -6.49 11.55 11.72
C ARG A 23 -6.51 12.09 10.31
N GLN A 24 -5.34 12.20 9.69
CA GLN A 24 -5.26 12.48 8.26
C GLN A 24 -5.54 11.23 7.44
N ILE A 25 -6.18 11.39 6.27
CA ILE A 25 -6.36 10.30 5.29
C ILE A 25 -5.02 9.61 4.97
N SER A 26 -3.92 10.36 4.91
CA SER A 26 -2.58 9.83 4.66
C SER A 26 -2.09 8.86 5.75
N GLU A 27 -2.46 9.10 7.00
CA GLU A 27 -2.12 8.24 8.14
C GLU A 27 -2.96 6.97 8.12
N VAL A 28 -4.25 7.09 7.82
CA VAL A 28 -5.16 5.94 7.66
C VAL A 28 -4.65 5.00 6.57
N ILE A 29 -4.31 5.53 5.39
CA ILE A 29 -3.77 4.74 4.27
C ILE A 29 -2.45 4.09 4.67
N ARG A 30 -1.54 4.83 5.34
CA ARG A 30 -0.25 4.30 5.77
C ARG A 30 -0.40 3.16 6.76
N ASP A 31 -1.27 3.31 7.74
CA ASP A 31 -1.54 2.27 8.74
C ASP A 31 -2.17 1.04 8.08
N TYR A 32 -3.04 1.22 7.10
CA TYR A 32 -3.58 0.11 6.32
C TYR A 32 -2.48 -0.63 5.54
N ILE A 33 -1.60 0.09 4.84
CA ILE A 33 -0.47 -0.50 4.10
C ILE A 33 0.45 -1.31 5.03
N LYS A 34 0.75 -0.80 6.24
CA LYS A 34 1.57 -1.51 7.23
C LYS A 34 0.98 -2.83 7.72
N ARG A 35 -0.35 -2.99 7.62
CA ARG A 35 -1.07 -4.21 8.01
C ARG A 35 -1.13 -5.24 6.87
N LEU A 36 -0.77 -4.86 5.65
CA LEU A 36 -0.74 -5.80 4.53
C LEU A 36 0.34 -6.86 4.78
N PRO A 37 0.06 -8.15 4.49
CA PRO A 37 1.05 -9.21 4.65
C PRO A 37 2.25 -8.91 3.76
N THR A 38 3.43 -8.80 4.36
CA THR A 38 4.69 -8.48 3.68
C THR A 38 5.18 -9.64 2.80
N SER A 39 4.64 -10.84 3.03
CA SER A 39 5.08 -12.12 2.49
C SER A 39 4.99 -12.29 0.96
N ARG A 40 4.61 -11.28 0.18
CA ARG A 40 4.45 -11.38 -1.28
C ARG A 40 5.34 -10.44 -2.10
N LEU A 41 6.22 -9.67 -1.47
CA LEU A 41 7.10 -8.71 -2.16
C LEU A 41 8.58 -9.12 -2.16
N ASP A 42 8.96 -10.19 -1.45
CA ASP A 42 10.34 -10.66 -1.37
C ASP A 42 10.69 -11.76 -2.40
N GLU A 43 9.71 -12.35 -3.11
CA GLU A 43 9.97 -13.45 -4.06
C GLU A 43 10.60 -13.01 -5.39
N ASP A 44 10.50 -11.74 -5.79
CA ASP A 44 11.07 -11.25 -7.06
C ASP A 44 12.47 -10.61 -6.92
N ALA A 45 12.98 -10.44 -5.69
CA ALA A 45 14.26 -9.76 -5.46
C ALA A 45 15.50 -10.68 -5.56
N HIS A 46 15.31 -12.00 -5.69
CA HIS A 46 16.40 -12.98 -5.80
C HIS A 46 16.24 -13.85 -7.05
N SER A 47 16.35 -13.24 -8.23
CA SER A 47 16.80 -13.99 -9.41
C SER A 47 18.32 -14.11 -9.32
N PRO A 48 18.93 -15.28 -9.02
CA PRO A 48 20.35 -15.46 -9.23
C PRO A 48 20.58 -15.40 -10.73
N THR A 49 21.26 -14.35 -11.19
CA THR A 49 21.82 -14.29 -12.55
C THR A 49 22.82 -15.43 -12.66
N HIS A 50 22.38 -16.58 -13.17
CA HIS A 50 23.31 -17.61 -13.65
C HIS A 50 24.00 -17.04 -14.89
N SER A 51 25.14 -16.39 -14.67
CA SER A 51 26.15 -16.17 -15.69
C SER A 51 26.70 -17.55 -16.10
N SER A 52 26.11 -18.13 -17.13
CA SER A 52 26.69 -19.29 -17.81
C SER A 52 27.78 -18.80 -18.77
N HIS A 53 29.01 -19.00 -18.33
CA HIS A 53 30.22 -19.00 -19.15
C HIS A 53 30.21 -20.28 -20.00
N GLY A 54 30.44 -20.16 -21.31
CA GLY A 54 30.54 -21.28 -22.25
C GLY A 54 30.65 -20.81 -23.69
#